data_AF-A0A7C3JC87-F1
#
_entry.id   AF-A0A7C3JC87-F1
#
_cell.length_a   1.000
_cell.length_b   1.000
_cell.length_c   1.000
_cell.angle_alpha   90.00
_cell.angle_beta   90.00
_cell.angle_gamma   90.00
#
_symmetry.space_group_name_H-M   'P 1'
#
loop_
_entity.id
_entity.type
_entity.pdbx_description
1 polymer ?
#
loop_
_entity_poly.entity_id
_entity_poly.type
_entity_poly.pdbx_seq_one_letter_code
_entity_poly.pdbx_strand_id
1 'polypeptide(L)'
;MEDFDSIGIWIFAIPKAEIPRKTELLDAESREKLPKLYSNEERGLEALAQVKFFTPDSDWTWYASEFDGEDLFFGLVSGFDIEFGYFSLKELQEARGPLGLPIERDLDFEPKTLGELEEMHRKQREG
;
A
#
# COMPACT_ATOMS: atom_id res chain seq x y z
N MET A 1 31.79 -53.50 -2.16
CA MET A 1 31.95 -52.33 -3.03
C MET A 1 30.68 -51.55 -2.83
N GLU A 2 30.74 -50.50 -2.01
CA GLU A 2 29.55 -49.90 -1.40
C GLU A 2 28.66 -49.23 -2.45
N ASP A 3 27.42 -49.70 -2.54
CA ASP A 3 26.32 -49.10 -3.29
C ASP A 3 25.94 -47.78 -2.63
N PHE A 4 26.32 -46.66 -3.25
CA PHE A 4 25.77 -45.34 -2.99
C PHE A 4 24.62 -45.10 -3.98
N ASP A 5 23.56 -45.88 -3.84
CA ASP A 5 22.34 -45.71 -4.62
C ASP A 5 21.56 -44.49 -4.10
N SER A 6 21.48 -43.46 -4.94
CA SER A 6 20.37 -42.52 -5.03
C SER A 6 20.05 -41.65 -3.80
N ILE A 7 20.89 -40.65 -3.53
CA ILE A 7 20.43 -39.41 -2.88
C ILE A 7 19.58 -38.63 -3.88
N GLY A 8 18.30 -39.01 -3.97
CA GLY A 8 17.28 -38.22 -4.61
C GLY A 8 17.16 -36.87 -3.89
N ILE A 9 17.82 -35.85 -4.43
CA ILE A 9 17.54 -34.46 -4.08
C ILE A 9 16.11 -34.20 -4.57
N TRP A 10 15.15 -34.37 -3.67
CA TRP A 10 13.80 -33.92 -3.89
C TRP A 10 13.86 -32.40 -3.99
N ILE A 11 13.79 -31.87 -5.21
CA ILE A 11 13.44 -30.48 -5.49
C ILE A 11 11.97 -30.23 -5.10
N PHE A 12 11.63 -30.44 -3.83
CA PHE A 12 10.52 -29.70 -3.25
C PHE A 12 10.97 -28.25 -3.29
N ALA A 13 10.26 -27.42 -4.04
CA ALA A 13 10.44 -25.98 -4.00
C ALA A 13 10.48 -25.56 -2.53
N ILE A 14 11.65 -25.15 -2.03
CA ILE A 14 11.74 -24.53 -0.71
C ILE A 14 10.83 -23.31 -0.82
N PRO A 15 9.73 -23.22 -0.05
CA PRO A 15 8.90 -22.03 -0.11
C PRO A 15 9.82 -20.86 0.23
N LYS A 16 9.93 -19.92 -0.71
CA LYS A 16 10.74 -18.71 -0.53
C LYS A 16 10.13 -18.03 0.70
N ALA A 17 10.87 -18.01 1.81
CA ALA A 17 10.36 -17.46 3.06
C ALA A 17 9.89 -16.02 2.81
N GLU A 18 8.61 -15.75 3.06
CA GLU A 18 8.05 -14.42 2.89
C GLU A 18 8.61 -13.48 3.96
N ILE A 19 8.96 -12.26 3.55
CA ILE A 19 9.42 -11.23 4.48
C ILE A 19 8.17 -10.70 5.21
N PRO A 20 8.07 -10.85 6.55
CA PRO A 20 6.90 -10.40 7.29
C PRO A 20 6.83 -8.87 7.33
N ARG A 21 5.61 -8.33 7.27
CA ARG A 21 5.38 -6.91 7.54
C ARG A 21 5.64 -6.61 9.02
N LYS A 22 6.29 -5.48 9.30
CA LYS A 22 6.66 -5.07 10.67
C LYS A 22 5.48 -4.58 11.51
N THR A 23 4.50 -3.94 10.89
CA THR A 23 3.38 -3.27 11.54
C THR A 23 2.06 -3.60 10.84
N GLU A 24 0.94 -3.43 11.54
CA GLU A 24 -0.37 -3.50 10.89
C GLU A 24 -0.53 -2.35 9.88
N LEU A 25 -1.10 -2.64 8.72
CA LEU A 25 -1.27 -1.62 7.67
C LEU A 25 -2.30 -0.56 8.08
N LEU A 26 -3.39 -0.96 8.75
CA LEU A 26 -4.46 -0.06 9.16
C LEU A 26 -4.92 -0.38 10.59
N ASP A 27 -4.34 0.31 11.57
CA ASP A 27 -4.70 0.18 12.97
C ASP A 27 -6.03 0.88 13.33
N ALA A 28 -6.47 0.69 14.58
CA ALA A 28 -7.71 1.28 15.09
C ALA A 28 -7.73 2.82 14.99
N GLU A 29 -6.63 3.49 15.32
CA GLU A 29 -6.55 4.95 15.25
C GLU A 29 -6.72 5.47 13.81
N SER A 30 -6.10 4.79 12.85
CA SER A 30 -6.22 5.16 11.43
C SER A 30 -7.62 4.91 10.90
N ARG A 31 -8.26 3.82 11.35
CA ARG A 31 -9.67 3.53 11.02
C ARG A 31 -10.61 4.63 11.52
N GLU A 32 -10.38 5.16 12.72
CA GLU A 32 -11.20 6.22 13.29
C GLU A 32 -11.05 7.56 12.57
N LYS A 33 -9.87 7.84 12.00
CA LYS A 33 -9.62 9.08 11.24
C LYS A 33 -10.26 9.07 9.85
N LEU A 34 -10.51 7.89 9.27
CA LEU A 34 -11.03 7.76 7.92
C LEU A 34 -12.55 7.96 7.89
N PRO A 35 -13.07 9.00 7.21
CA PRO A 35 -14.50 9.14 6.97
C PRO A 35 -15.02 8.01 6.06
N LYS A 36 -16.33 7.77 6.12
CA LYS A 36 -17.01 6.81 5.25
C LYS A 36 -16.87 7.24 3.79
N LEU A 37 -16.83 6.28 2.88
CA LEU A 37 -16.89 6.56 1.44
C LEU A 37 -18.02 7.54 1.10
N TYR A 38 -17.76 8.44 0.15
CA TYR A 38 -18.67 9.48 -0.36
C TYR A 38 -19.00 10.60 0.65
N SER A 39 -18.35 10.66 1.81
CA SER A 39 -18.56 11.75 2.79
C SER A 39 -17.89 13.06 2.37
N ASN A 40 -16.90 13.00 1.48
CA ASN A 40 -16.10 14.15 1.04
C ASN A 40 -16.39 14.60 -0.39
N GLU A 41 -17.48 14.14 -1.04
CA GLU A 41 -17.79 14.50 -2.43
C GLU A 41 -17.85 16.02 -2.65
N GLU A 42 -18.45 16.77 -1.71
CA GLU A 42 -18.54 18.23 -1.79
C GLU A 42 -17.18 18.94 -1.59
N ARG A 43 -16.19 18.26 -0.98
CA ARG A 43 -14.85 18.82 -0.77
C ARG A 43 -13.93 18.64 -1.97
N GLY A 44 -14.14 17.58 -2.77
CA GLY A 44 -13.28 17.27 -3.91
C GLY A 44 -11.80 17.21 -3.50
N LEU A 45 -10.95 18.00 -4.18
CA LEU A 45 -9.50 18.05 -3.93
C LEU A 45 -9.11 18.62 -2.55
N GLU A 46 -10.01 19.32 -1.85
CA GLU A 46 -9.80 19.79 -0.48
C GLU A 46 -10.02 18.69 0.57
N ALA A 47 -10.46 17.50 0.15
CA ALA A 47 -10.53 16.35 1.03
C ALA A 47 -9.14 15.98 1.54
N LEU A 48 -9.03 15.64 2.84
CA LEU A 48 -7.76 15.22 3.43
C LEU A 48 -7.52 13.74 3.19
N ALA A 49 -6.33 13.38 2.75
CA ALA A 49 -5.80 12.05 2.93
C ALA A 49 -5.36 11.87 4.39
N GLN A 50 -5.89 10.85 5.05
CA GLN A 50 -5.65 10.58 6.47
C GLN A 50 -4.51 9.58 6.68
N VAL A 51 -4.29 8.69 5.71
CA VAL A 51 -3.31 7.60 5.81
C VAL A 51 -2.53 7.50 4.52
N LYS A 52 -1.23 7.21 4.63
CA LYS A 52 -0.34 6.96 3.50
C LYS A 52 0.24 5.55 3.60
N PHE A 53 0.21 4.84 2.47
CA PHE A 53 0.85 3.55 2.26
C PHE A 53 1.90 3.66 1.16
N PHE A 54 2.95 2.86 1.22
CA PHE A 54 4.00 2.88 0.19
C PHE A 54 4.73 1.54 0.09
N THR A 55 5.29 1.26 -1.08
CA THR A 55 6.27 0.18 -1.25
C THR A 55 7.66 0.68 -0.87
N PRO A 56 8.40 0.01 0.03
CA PRO A 56 9.76 0.43 0.38
C PRO A 56 10.80 0.22 -0.74
N ASP A 57 10.46 -0.61 -1.72
CA ASP A 57 11.32 -1.09 -2.81
C ASP A 57 10.81 -0.72 -4.21
N SER A 58 9.83 0.19 -4.31
CA SER A 58 9.40 0.79 -5.57
C SER A 58 8.74 2.16 -5.35
N ASP A 59 8.38 2.85 -6.42
CA ASP A 59 7.83 4.22 -6.35
C ASP A 59 6.31 4.28 -6.17
N TRP A 60 5.67 3.18 -5.75
CA TRP A 60 4.23 3.14 -5.51
C TRP A 60 3.84 3.74 -4.16
N THR A 61 2.86 4.64 -4.17
CA THR A 61 2.29 5.28 -2.98
C THR A 61 0.77 5.37 -3.10
N TRP A 62 0.07 5.11 -2.00
CA TRP A 62 -1.37 5.25 -1.88
C TRP A 62 -1.70 6.20 -0.72
N TYR A 63 -2.71 7.03 -0.89
CA TYR A 63 -3.19 7.97 0.12
C TYR A 63 -4.68 7.76 0.30
N ALA A 64 -5.10 7.25 1.46
CA ALA A 64 -6.51 7.01 1.76
C ALA A 64 -7.15 8.28 2.33
N SER A 65 -8.21 8.75 1.68
CA SER A 65 -9.05 9.85 2.16
C SER A 65 -10.33 9.34 2.81
N GLU A 66 -10.89 8.24 2.30
CA GLU A 66 -12.12 7.64 2.82
C GLU A 66 -11.99 6.11 2.88
N PHE A 67 -12.82 5.46 3.67
CA PHE A 67 -12.84 4.00 3.86
C PHE A 67 -14.25 3.49 4.14
N ASP A 68 -14.60 2.31 3.65
CA ASP A 68 -15.90 1.69 3.91
C ASP A 68 -16.03 1.07 5.32
N GLY A 69 -14.89 0.89 6.02
CA GLY A 69 -14.81 0.25 7.32
C GLY A 69 -14.36 -1.22 7.28
N GLU A 70 -14.34 -1.82 6.09
CA GLU A 70 -14.06 -3.23 5.86
C GLU A 70 -12.80 -3.43 5.01
N ASP A 71 -12.80 -2.96 3.77
CA ASP A 71 -11.74 -3.25 2.78
C ASP A 71 -11.47 -2.12 1.79
N LEU A 72 -12.47 -1.39 1.32
CA LEU A 72 -12.30 -0.46 0.21
C LEU A 72 -11.97 0.96 0.68
N PHE A 73 -10.84 1.48 0.21
CA PHE A 73 -10.48 2.89 0.34
C PHE A 73 -10.87 3.68 -0.91
N PHE A 74 -11.03 4.99 -0.74
CA PHE A 74 -10.94 5.97 -1.82
C PHE A 74 -9.83 6.98 -1.53
N GLY A 75 -9.10 7.40 -2.56
CA GLY A 75 -8.13 8.48 -2.46
C GLY A 75 -7.19 8.56 -3.66
N LEU A 76 -5.94 9.00 -3.43
CA LEU A 76 -4.95 9.19 -4.48
C LEU A 76 -3.98 8.00 -4.55
N VAL A 77 -3.68 7.54 -5.75
CA VAL A 77 -2.66 6.54 -6.06
C VAL A 77 -1.61 7.18 -6.96
N SER A 78 -0.34 7.09 -6.56
CA SER A 78 0.80 7.46 -7.39
C SER A 78 1.61 6.19 -7.67
N GLY A 79 1.54 5.72 -8.90
CA GLY A 79 2.27 4.55 -9.39
C GLY A 79 2.74 4.83 -10.81
N PHE A 80 2.26 4.07 -11.80
CA PHE A 80 2.50 4.41 -13.21
C PHE A 80 1.96 5.80 -13.57
N ASP A 81 0.74 6.10 -13.12
CA ASP A 81 0.10 7.40 -13.25
C ASP A 81 -0.26 7.97 -11.87
N ILE A 82 -0.74 9.22 -11.84
CA ILE A 82 -1.32 9.84 -10.64
C ILE A 82 -2.83 9.82 -10.83
N GLU A 83 -3.53 9.02 -10.05
CA GLU A 83 -4.96 8.76 -10.23
C GLU A 83 -5.73 8.89 -8.92
N PHE A 84 -6.98 9.32 -9.01
CA PHE A 84 -7.94 9.22 -7.91
C PHE A 84 -8.82 8.00 -8.13
N GLY A 85 -8.91 7.13 -7.13
CA GLY A 85 -9.63 5.89 -7.30
C GLY A 85 -9.74 5.06 -6.03
N TYR A 86 -10.32 3.89 -6.21
CA TYR A 86 -10.52 2.92 -5.14
C TYR A 86 -9.39 1.91 -5.10
N PHE A 87 -9.03 1.46 -3.90
CA PHE A 87 -8.05 0.41 -3.69
C PHE A 87 -8.37 -0.40 -2.43
N SER A 88 -8.02 -1.70 -2.43
CA SER A 88 -8.40 -2.65 -1.38
C SER A 88 -7.31 -2.79 -0.30
N LEU A 89 -7.70 -2.76 0.97
CA LEU A 89 -6.85 -3.08 2.11
C LEU A 89 -6.26 -4.48 1.99
N LYS A 90 -7.09 -5.46 1.63
CA LYS A 90 -6.66 -6.85 1.43
C LYS A 90 -5.61 -6.94 0.32
N GLU A 91 -5.82 -6.29 -0.81
CA GLU A 91 -4.82 -6.26 -1.90
C GLU A 91 -3.51 -5.61 -1.43
N LEU A 92 -3.57 -4.49 -0.71
CA LEU A 92 -2.37 -3.88 -0.13
C LEU A 92 -1.69 -4.80 0.90
N GLN A 93 -2.45 -5.60 1.63
CA GLN A 93 -1.92 -6.55 2.61
C GLN A 93 -1.17 -7.72 1.93
N GLU A 94 -1.66 -8.19 0.80
CA GLU A 94 -1.10 -9.32 0.03
C GLU A 94 0.03 -8.87 -0.92
N ALA A 95 -0.03 -7.63 -1.42
CA ALA A 95 0.92 -7.09 -2.38
C ALA A 95 2.36 -7.09 -1.85
N ARG A 96 3.30 -7.25 -2.79
CA ARG A 96 4.75 -7.22 -2.56
C ARG A 96 5.41 -6.43 -3.69
N GLY A 97 6.42 -5.63 -3.35
CA GLY A 97 7.23 -4.94 -4.33
C GLY A 97 8.25 -5.86 -5.03
N PRO A 98 9.08 -5.30 -5.94
CA PRO A 98 10.02 -6.06 -6.77
C PRO A 98 11.06 -6.89 -5.99
N LEU A 99 11.44 -6.44 -4.79
CA LEU A 99 12.36 -7.16 -3.90
C LEU A 99 11.63 -8.10 -2.94
N GLY A 100 10.31 -8.20 -3.06
CA GLY A 100 9.46 -9.02 -2.19
C GLY A 100 9.15 -8.35 -0.85
N LEU A 101 9.38 -7.04 -0.70
CA LEU A 101 9.02 -6.32 0.51
C LEU A 101 7.51 -6.07 0.55
N PRO A 102 6.88 -6.19 1.74
CA PRO A 102 5.48 -5.83 1.89
C PRO A 102 5.30 -4.31 1.82
N ILE A 103 4.11 -3.87 1.41
CA ILE A 103 3.67 -2.48 1.56
C ILE A 103 3.67 -2.13 3.05
N GLU A 104 4.11 -0.91 3.35
CA GLU A 104 4.14 -0.33 4.70
C GLU A 104 3.20 0.87 4.80
N ARG A 105 2.75 1.17 6.03
CA ARG A 105 2.08 2.42 6.38
C ARG A 105 3.13 3.41 6.87
N ASP A 106 3.05 4.65 6.39
CA ASP A 106 3.86 5.76 6.87
C ASP A 106 3.32 6.25 8.23
N LEU A 107 4.11 6.07 9.30
CA LEU A 107 3.71 6.40 10.68
C LEU A 107 3.86 7.89 11.01
N ASP A 108 4.69 8.61 10.25
CA ASP A 108 4.98 10.03 10.45
C ASP A 108 4.21 10.90 9.44
N PHE A 109 3.29 10.30 8.68
CA PHE A 109 2.48 11.01 7.70
C PHE A 109 1.50 11.96 8.38
N GLU A 110 1.65 13.26 8.09
CA GLU A 110 0.67 14.28 8.44
C GLU A 110 -0.39 14.43 7.33
N PRO A 111 -1.69 14.46 7.67
CA PRO A 111 -2.75 14.64 6.68
C PRO A 111 -2.55 15.86 5.78
N LYS A 112 -2.75 15.66 4.48
CA LYS A 112 -2.67 16.69 3.44
C LYS A 112 -3.87 16.59 2.52
N THR A 113 -4.20 17.69 1.85
CA THR A 113 -5.28 17.67 0.86
C THR A 113 -4.91 16.79 -0.34
N LEU A 114 -5.90 16.19 -0.96
CA LEU A 114 -5.72 15.42 -2.19
C LEU A 114 -5.10 16.27 -3.30
N GLY A 115 -5.47 17.56 -3.40
CA GLY A 115 -4.87 18.50 -4.36
C GLY A 115 -3.39 18.77 -4.11
N GLU A 116 -2.97 19.00 -2.86
CA GLU A 116 -1.54 19.20 -2.53
C GLU A 116 -0.71 17.96 -2.88
N LEU A 117 -1.24 16.76 -2.60
CA LEU A 117 -0.56 15.49 -2.90
C LEU A 117 -0.44 15.25 -4.40
N GLU A 118 -1.49 15.52 -5.17
CA GLU A 118 -1.47 15.43 -6.62
C GLU A 118 -0.42 16.38 -7.22
N GLU A 119 -0.41 17.64 -6.80
CA GLU A 119 0.56 18.64 -7.26
C GLU A 119 2.00 18.24 -6.88
N MET A 120 2.20 17.72 -5.66
CA MET A 120 3.50 17.23 -5.21
C MET A 120 4.04 16.11 -6.11
N HIS A 121 3.23 15.07 -6.37
CA HIS A 121 3.65 13.95 -7.22
C HIS A 121 3.85 14.39 -8.67
N ARG A 122 3.05 15.33 -9.17
CA ARG A 122 3.23 15.88 -10.53
C ARG A 122 4.57 16.59 -10.66
N LYS A 123 4.92 17.47 -9.72
CA LYS A 123 6.21 18.17 -9.71
C LYS A 123 7.40 17.23 -9.61
N GLN A 124 7.28 16.15 -8.83
CA GLN A 124 8.35 15.15 -8.70
C GLN A 124 8.66 14.40 -10.01
N ARG A 125 7.70 14.31 -10.94
CA ARG A 125 7.87 13.66 -12.25
C ARG A 125 8.41 14.59 -13.33
N GLU A 126 8.32 15.91 -13.12
CA GLU A 126 8.77 16.94 -14.07
C GLU A 126 10.24 17.35 -13.86
N GLY A 127 10.84 16.98 -12.72
CA GLY A 127 12.25 17.27 -12.38
C GLY A 127 13.18 16.11 -12.72
#